data_AF-A0A1X1EG47-F1
#
_entry.id   AF-A0A1X1EG47-F1
#
_cell.length_a   1.000
_cell.length_b   1.000
_cell.length_c   1.000
_cell.angle_alpha   90.00
_cell.angle_beta   90.00
_cell.angle_gamma   90.00
#
_symmetry.space_group_name_H-M   'P 1'
#
loop_
_entity.id
_entity.type
_entity.pdbx_description
1 polymer ?
#
loop_
_entity_poly.entity_id
_entity_poly.type
_entity_poly.pdbx_seq_one_letter_code
_entity_poly.pdbx_strand_id
1 'polypeptide(L)'
;MVDSDLPELFMALPEQELLDYQFPINQLIAEHPELRAKFYQQTPIKDFVSYIEKVMMMEDADAPHQIFYNPKNKTALYLPAKDFSELLHASETPEGYALLQYQAEPGKESKVTDIPAALTNLSSVLEVFPMLHSLWSRSGGIFTPVIRFLFSHVAGLDSLQKKRAAEIEKHMVSLLMRRVDASTKLIEPADESLMCDLLEPFYRTQTDEDRDNAKALRWKLIEVGQHRLALSLKDFSDAEQKIIAGMIIIRMLADLFSTRFYAEEEDSANAPRQLAKLLIDDLQAFRPGMINPADAEEWKERLIPKSVDKTYPCSAIVAAMVASYQFPGERGAELNKAIKHHYPLK
;
A
#
# COMPACT_ATOMS: atom_id res chain seq x y z
N MET A 1 16.32 -20.46 -9.47
CA MET A 1 17.70 -20.85 -9.07
C MET A 1 18.37 -19.64 -8.45
N VAL A 2 17.95 -19.32 -7.24
CA VAL A 2 18.57 -18.42 -6.25
C VAL A 2 18.17 -19.07 -4.90
N ASP A 3 19.01 -19.01 -3.86
CA ASP A 3 18.71 -19.38 -2.45
C ASP A 3 19.33 -20.66 -1.85
N SER A 4 20.53 -21.10 -2.24
CA SER A 4 21.30 -22.02 -1.36
C SER A 4 22.07 -21.29 -0.25
N ASP A 5 22.40 -20.01 -0.42
CA ASP A 5 23.45 -19.36 0.39
C ASP A 5 22.90 -18.47 1.52
N LEU A 6 21.61 -18.10 1.46
CA LEU A 6 20.99 -17.16 2.42
C LEU A 6 20.83 -17.74 3.83
N PRO A 7 20.31 -18.98 4.01
CA PRO A 7 20.25 -19.61 5.32
C PRO A 7 21.64 -19.78 5.93
N GLU A 8 22.64 -20.19 5.14
CA GLU A 8 24.03 -20.34 5.59
C GLU A 8 24.62 -19.00 6.05
N LEU A 9 24.34 -17.92 5.32
CA LEU A 9 24.75 -16.57 5.68
C LEU A 9 24.13 -16.12 7.01
N PHE A 10 22.83 -16.36 7.23
CA PHE A 10 22.19 -16.07 8.52
C PHE A 10 22.73 -16.96 9.66
N MET A 11 23.08 -18.20 9.36
CA MET A 11 23.74 -19.09 10.32
C MET A 11 25.15 -18.62 10.69
N ALA A 12 25.84 -17.85 9.85
CA ALA A 12 27.13 -17.24 10.16
C ALA A 12 27.05 -15.90 10.92
N LEU A 13 25.90 -15.22 10.92
CA LEU A 13 25.75 -13.92 11.60
C LEU A 13 25.91 -14.02 13.12
N PRO A 14 26.47 -12.98 13.78
CA PRO A 14 26.38 -12.83 15.22
C PRO A 14 24.93 -12.82 15.70
N GLU A 15 24.70 -13.37 16.89
CA GLU A 15 23.37 -13.49 17.50
C GLU A 15 22.62 -12.15 17.58
N GLN A 16 23.34 -11.08 17.91
CA GLN A 16 22.77 -9.73 18.04
C GLN A 16 22.26 -9.15 16.71
N GLU A 17 22.83 -9.58 15.58
CA GLU A 17 22.49 -9.08 14.25
C GLU A 17 21.26 -9.77 13.66
N LEU A 18 20.87 -10.96 14.16
CA LEU A 18 19.70 -11.67 13.65
C LEU A 18 18.40 -10.88 13.79
N LEU A 19 18.30 -10.02 14.81
CA LEU A 19 17.15 -9.15 15.02
C LEU A 19 17.00 -8.06 13.93
N ASP A 20 18.04 -7.76 13.16
CA ASP A 20 17.93 -6.81 12.05
C ASP A 20 17.35 -7.48 10.79
N TYR A 21 17.39 -8.82 10.73
CA TYR A 21 16.96 -9.63 9.58
C TYR A 21 15.70 -10.46 9.86
N GLN A 22 14.86 -10.04 10.80
CA GLN A 22 13.67 -10.79 11.23
C GLN A 22 12.73 -11.14 10.06
N PHE A 23 12.55 -10.25 9.08
CA PHE A 23 11.66 -10.53 7.94
C PHE A 23 12.15 -11.68 7.05
N PRO A 24 13.35 -11.65 6.46
CA PRO A 24 13.85 -12.78 5.68
C PRO A 24 14.05 -14.04 6.53
N ILE A 25 14.44 -13.92 7.81
CA ILE A 25 14.53 -15.07 8.70
C ILE A 25 13.15 -15.74 8.86
N ASN A 26 12.10 -14.97 9.17
CA ASN A 26 10.74 -15.49 9.33
C ASN A 26 10.18 -16.16 8.06
N GLN A 27 10.69 -15.83 6.87
CA GLN A 27 10.36 -16.55 5.62
C GLN A 27 11.02 -17.92 5.53
N LEU A 28 12.19 -18.10 6.13
CA LEU A 28 13.03 -19.28 5.97
C LEU A 28 12.89 -20.29 7.13
N ILE A 29 12.48 -19.85 8.33
CA ILE A 29 12.44 -20.71 9.53
C ILE A 29 11.54 -21.94 9.40
N ALA A 30 10.57 -21.95 8.48
CA ALA A 30 9.73 -23.10 8.23
C ALA A 30 10.49 -24.24 7.52
N GLU A 31 11.40 -23.89 6.63
CA GLU A 31 12.17 -24.83 5.80
C GLU A 31 13.57 -25.12 6.38
N HIS A 32 14.04 -24.29 7.33
CA HIS A 32 15.37 -24.38 7.93
C HIS A 32 15.31 -24.47 9.47
N PRO A 33 15.16 -25.68 10.05
CA PRO A 33 15.02 -25.88 11.50
C PRO A 33 16.19 -25.38 12.34
N GLU A 34 17.42 -25.45 11.81
CA GLU A 34 18.62 -24.96 12.50
C GLU A 34 18.60 -23.43 12.65
N LEU A 35 18.21 -22.72 11.58
CA LEU A 35 18.02 -21.26 11.62
C LEU A 35 16.90 -20.88 12.59
N ARG A 36 15.78 -21.64 12.59
CA ARG A 36 14.69 -21.47 13.56
C ARG A 36 15.19 -21.60 14.98
N ALA A 37 15.93 -22.67 15.29
CA ALA A 37 16.48 -22.89 16.62
C ALA A 37 17.42 -21.75 17.06
N LYS A 38 18.32 -21.31 16.16
CA LYS A 38 19.24 -20.20 16.42
C LYS A 38 18.48 -18.89 16.70
N PHE A 39 17.47 -18.58 15.90
CA PHE A 39 16.63 -17.39 16.06
C PHE A 39 15.80 -17.44 17.35
N TYR A 40 15.22 -18.59 17.69
CA TYR A 40 14.39 -18.76 18.89
C TYR A 40 15.18 -18.77 20.19
N GLN A 41 16.50 -18.92 20.15
CA GLN A 41 17.36 -18.78 21.34
C GLN A 41 17.64 -17.31 21.68
N GLN A 42 17.37 -16.38 20.76
CA GLN A 42 17.66 -14.97 20.96
C GLN A 42 16.76 -14.35 22.01
N THR A 43 17.32 -13.48 22.86
CA THR A 43 16.50 -12.66 23.76
C THR A 43 16.12 -11.37 23.02
N PRO A 44 14.82 -10.99 22.96
CA PRO A 44 13.69 -11.54 23.70
C PRO A 44 12.82 -12.57 22.96
N ILE A 45 13.21 -13.02 21.75
CA ILE A 45 12.46 -13.98 20.94
C ILE A 45 12.12 -15.26 21.72
N LYS A 46 13.08 -15.84 22.45
CA LYS A 46 12.89 -17.03 23.29
C LYS A 46 11.77 -16.88 24.32
N ASP A 47 11.63 -15.68 24.89
CA ASP A 47 10.66 -15.39 25.93
C ASP A 47 9.26 -15.22 25.31
N PHE A 48 9.17 -14.66 24.10
CA PHE A 48 7.94 -14.64 23.32
C PHE A 48 7.49 -16.04 22.91
N VAL A 49 8.39 -16.88 22.38
CA VAL A 49 8.08 -18.28 22.02
C VAL A 49 7.56 -19.04 23.23
N SER A 50 8.26 -18.96 24.37
CA SER A 50 7.82 -19.62 25.60
C SER A 50 6.46 -19.11 26.08
N TYR A 51 6.12 -17.83 25.87
CA TYR A 51 4.82 -17.29 26.24
C TYR A 51 3.71 -17.79 25.30
N ILE A 52 3.95 -17.79 23.99
CA ILE A 52 3.00 -18.28 22.98
C ILE A 52 2.64 -19.75 23.26
N GLU A 53 3.66 -20.59 23.45
CA GLU A 53 3.49 -22.03 23.67
C GLU A 53 2.81 -22.37 25.01
N LYS A 54 3.19 -21.68 26.10
CA LYS A 54 2.73 -22.04 27.45
C LYS A 54 1.47 -21.30 27.90
N VAL A 55 1.26 -20.07 27.43
CA VAL A 55 0.20 -19.19 27.93
C VAL A 55 -0.91 -19.01 26.90
N MET A 56 -0.55 -18.68 25.65
CA MET A 56 -1.56 -18.46 24.62
C MET A 56 -2.14 -19.76 24.06
N MET A 57 -1.38 -20.87 24.12
CA MET A 57 -1.78 -22.19 23.63
C MET A 57 -2.28 -22.15 22.18
N MET A 58 -1.67 -21.31 21.33
CA MET A 58 -2.03 -21.22 19.92
C MET A 58 -1.52 -22.45 19.15
N GLU A 59 -2.28 -22.87 18.14
CA GLU A 59 -2.20 -24.18 17.44
C GLU A 59 -0.78 -24.66 17.08
N ASP A 60 -0.61 -25.99 17.14
CA ASP A 60 0.59 -26.78 16.85
C ASP A 60 1.89 -26.24 17.47
N ALA A 61 2.27 -26.77 18.64
CA ALA A 61 3.55 -26.45 19.30
C ALA A 61 4.78 -26.64 18.39
N ASP A 62 4.67 -27.48 17.36
CA ASP A 62 5.73 -27.76 16.40
C ASP A 62 5.79 -26.80 15.20
N ALA A 63 4.74 -25.98 15.00
CA ALA A 63 4.67 -25.01 13.92
C ALA A 63 5.63 -23.83 14.17
N PRO A 64 6.25 -23.26 13.13
CA PRO A 64 7.06 -22.05 13.28
C PRO A 64 6.20 -20.84 13.67
N HIS A 65 6.58 -20.16 14.75
CA HIS A 65 6.09 -18.86 15.19
C HIS A 65 6.82 -17.72 14.46
N GLN A 66 6.13 -16.89 13.68
CA GLN A 66 6.74 -15.70 13.08
C GLN A 66 6.64 -14.52 14.03
N ILE A 67 7.79 -14.06 14.51
CA ILE A 67 7.87 -13.01 15.54
C ILE A 67 8.64 -11.83 14.98
N PHE A 68 8.03 -10.65 15.09
CA PHE A 68 8.56 -9.37 14.63
C PHE A 68 8.67 -8.40 15.81
N TYR A 69 9.84 -8.39 16.46
CA TYR A 69 10.17 -7.60 17.64
C TYR A 69 10.77 -6.24 17.29
N ASN A 70 10.17 -5.18 17.81
CA ASN A 70 10.69 -3.81 17.78
C ASN A 70 11.47 -3.52 19.10
N PRO A 71 12.81 -3.40 19.04
CA PRO A 71 13.63 -3.15 20.24
C PRO A 71 13.36 -1.80 20.91
N LYS A 72 12.90 -0.79 20.16
CA LYS A 72 12.73 0.58 20.68
C LYS A 72 11.60 0.69 21.69
N ASN A 73 10.45 0.10 21.37
CA ASN A 73 9.26 0.14 22.22
C ASN A 73 9.02 -1.19 22.98
N LYS A 74 9.91 -2.17 22.77
CA LYS A 74 9.86 -3.51 23.34
C LYS A 74 8.56 -4.26 23.05
N THR A 75 7.98 -4.05 21.89
CA THR A 75 6.76 -4.76 21.44
C THR A 75 7.08 -5.71 20.29
N ALA A 76 6.36 -6.82 20.20
CA ALA A 76 6.45 -7.76 19.11
C ALA A 76 5.08 -8.02 18.49
N LEU A 77 5.07 -8.26 17.18
CA LEU A 77 3.95 -8.84 16.46
C LEU A 77 4.24 -10.34 16.27
N TYR A 78 3.33 -11.17 16.76
CA TYR A 78 3.28 -12.58 16.48
C TYR A 78 2.28 -12.86 15.36
N LEU A 79 2.71 -13.68 14.39
CA LEU A 79 1.86 -14.23 13.35
C LEU A 79 1.99 -15.76 13.34
N PRO A 80 0.86 -16.50 13.31
CA PRO A 80 0.87 -17.91 12.99
C PRO A 80 1.44 -18.19 11.58
N ALA A 81 2.08 -19.36 11.39
CA ALA A 81 2.66 -19.77 10.11
C ALA A 81 1.68 -19.67 8.94
N LYS A 82 0.43 -20.08 9.17
CA LYS A 82 -0.63 -20.02 8.18
C LYS A 82 -0.94 -18.58 7.77
N ASP A 83 -1.25 -17.70 8.73
CA ASP A 83 -1.53 -16.28 8.48
C ASP A 83 -0.35 -15.58 7.78
N PHE A 84 0.88 -15.87 8.18
CA PHE A 84 2.06 -15.29 7.55
C PHE A 84 2.24 -15.77 6.10
N SER A 85 2.03 -17.07 5.84
CA SER A 85 2.06 -17.64 4.49
C SER A 85 0.95 -17.06 3.61
N GLU A 86 -0.27 -16.96 4.12
CA GLU A 86 -1.41 -16.36 3.41
C GLU A 86 -1.19 -14.86 3.13
N LEU A 87 -0.58 -14.12 4.07
CA LEU A 87 -0.17 -12.73 3.85
C LEU A 87 0.89 -12.61 2.74
N LEU A 88 1.87 -13.51 2.69
CA LEU A 88 2.94 -13.50 1.69
C LEU A 88 2.45 -13.88 0.29
N HIS A 89 1.64 -14.93 0.19
CA HIS A 89 1.32 -15.59 -1.08
C HIS A 89 -0.08 -15.31 -1.60
N ALA A 90 -1.06 -15.14 -0.70
CA ALA A 90 -2.46 -14.90 -1.04
C ALA A 90 -2.90 -13.45 -0.80
N SER A 91 -2.04 -12.62 -0.19
CA SER A 91 -2.35 -11.24 0.21
C SER A 91 -3.62 -11.16 1.07
N GLU A 92 -3.79 -12.13 1.96
CA GLU A 92 -4.88 -12.13 2.94
C GLU A 92 -4.47 -11.38 4.21
N THR A 93 -5.44 -10.72 4.85
CA THR A 93 -5.16 -9.96 6.06
C THR A 93 -5.10 -10.94 7.22
N PRO A 94 -4.02 -10.96 8.01
CA PRO A 94 -3.93 -11.87 9.15
C PRO A 94 -5.07 -11.64 10.13
N GLU A 95 -5.70 -12.72 10.57
CA GLU A 95 -6.77 -12.70 11.57
C GLU A 95 -6.28 -13.24 12.91
N GLY A 96 -5.36 -14.21 12.91
CA GLY A 96 -4.84 -14.89 14.10
C GLY A 96 -3.66 -14.20 14.81
N TYR A 97 -3.39 -12.92 14.53
CA TYR A 97 -2.19 -12.25 15.04
C TYR A 97 -2.32 -11.80 16.51
N ALA A 98 -1.18 -11.65 17.19
CA ALA A 98 -1.13 -11.08 18.54
C ALA A 98 -0.03 -10.03 18.67
N LEU A 99 -0.26 -9.06 19.56
CA LEU A 99 0.75 -8.09 19.96
C LEU A 99 1.22 -8.43 21.37
N LEU A 100 2.53 -8.51 21.54
CA LEU A 100 3.20 -8.89 22.78
C LEU A 100 4.10 -7.76 23.24
N GLN A 101 4.24 -7.58 24.56
CA GLN A 101 5.16 -6.63 25.14
C GLN A 101 6.18 -7.35 26.03
N TYR A 102 7.45 -6.99 25.84
CA TYR A 102 8.57 -7.49 26.62
C TYR A 102 8.96 -6.51 27.72
N GLN A 103 8.92 -6.98 28.96
CA GLN A 103 9.30 -6.24 30.15
C GLN A 103 10.47 -6.97 30.82
N ALA A 104 11.64 -6.32 30.86
CA ALA A 104 12.80 -6.79 31.60
C ALA A 104 13.24 -5.69 32.56
N GLU A 105 13.19 -5.99 33.85
CA GLU A 105 13.71 -5.14 34.92
C GLU A 105 14.99 -5.76 35.50
N PRO A 106 16.02 -4.96 35.82
CA PRO A 106 17.23 -5.47 36.46
C PRO A 106 16.90 -6.23 37.75
N GLY A 107 17.30 -7.50 37.83
CA GLY A 107 17.09 -8.35 39.01
C GLY A 107 15.70 -9.01 39.11
N LYS A 108 14.85 -8.91 38.09
CA LYS A 108 13.59 -9.67 37.99
C LYS A 108 13.59 -10.56 36.75
N GLU A 109 12.80 -11.62 36.78
CA GLU A 109 12.53 -12.42 35.59
C GLU A 109 11.88 -11.56 34.50
N SER A 110 12.27 -11.81 33.24
CA SER A 110 11.62 -11.18 32.10
C SER A 110 10.16 -11.62 32.04
N LYS A 111 9.29 -10.67 31.71
CA LYS A 111 7.86 -10.90 31.57
C LYS A 111 7.41 -10.53 30.18
N VAL A 112 6.68 -11.44 29.56
CA VAL A 112 5.93 -11.19 28.32
C VAL A 112 4.45 -11.09 28.68
N THR A 113 3.76 -10.13 28.10
CA THR A 113 2.31 -9.97 28.22
C THR A 113 1.68 -9.70 26.86
N ASP A 114 0.45 -10.14 26.68
CA ASP A 114 -0.41 -9.66 25.60
C ASP A 114 -0.73 -8.17 25.79
N ILE A 115 -0.82 -7.45 24.68
CA ILE A 115 -1.36 -6.09 24.66
C ILE A 115 -2.50 -6.03 23.65
N PRO A 116 -3.46 -5.09 23.83
CA PRO A 116 -4.57 -4.95 22.90
C PRO A 116 -4.06 -4.77 21.46
N ALA A 117 -4.67 -5.53 20.53
CA ALA A 117 -4.47 -5.43 19.09
C ALA A 117 -5.07 -4.13 18.49
N ALA A 118 -4.97 -3.03 19.23
CA ALA A 118 -5.36 -1.71 18.77
C ALA A 118 -4.48 -1.29 17.59
N LEU A 119 -5.10 -0.62 16.62
CA LEU A 119 -4.48 -0.24 15.37
C LEU A 119 -3.22 0.65 15.57
N THR A 120 -3.16 1.41 16.66
CA THR A 120 -1.97 2.19 17.06
C THR A 120 -0.78 1.31 17.41
N ASN A 121 -1.00 0.23 18.17
CA ASN A 121 0.07 -0.67 18.59
C ASN A 121 0.55 -1.50 17.40
N LEU A 122 -0.36 -1.95 16.55
CA LEU A 122 -0.03 -2.65 15.31
C LEU A 122 0.81 -1.77 14.38
N SER A 123 0.37 -0.52 14.15
CA SER A 123 1.10 0.42 13.29
C SER A 123 2.52 0.68 13.79
N SER A 124 2.69 0.85 15.11
CA SER A 124 4.01 1.10 15.72
C SER A 124 5.00 -0.07 15.54
N VAL A 125 4.53 -1.32 15.56
CA VAL A 125 5.38 -2.47 15.26
C VAL A 125 5.69 -2.52 13.76
N LEU A 126 4.65 -2.40 12.94
CA LEU A 126 4.72 -2.49 11.49
C LEU A 126 5.63 -1.41 10.86
N GLU A 127 5.70 -0.20 11.41
CA GLU A 127 6.59 0.88 10.93
C GLU A 127 8.08 0.52 10.88
N VAL A 128 8.53 -0.40 11.73
CA VAL A 128 9.93 -0.86 11.78
C VAL A 128 10.20 -1.98 10.77
N PHE A 129 9.14 -2.58 10.20
CA PHE A 129 9.22 -3.64 9.21
C PHE A 129 8.55 -3.21 7.89
N PRO A 130 9.22 -2.40 7.05
CA PRO A 130 8.60 -1.81 5.86
C PRO A 130 7.97 -2.85 4.90
N MET A 131 8.60 -4.01 4.75
CA MET A 131 8.06 -5.05 3.88
C MET A 131 6.79 -5.69 4.44
N LEU A 132 6.78 -6.03 5.74
CA LEU A 132 5.62 -6.60 6.42
C LEU A 132 4.45 -5.62 6.42
N HIS A 133 4.72 -4.36 6.75
CA HIS A 133 3.70 -3.33 6.78
C HIS A 133 3.15 -3.04 5.37
N SER A 134 4.00 -3.04 4.34
CA SER A 134 3.52 -2.97 2.95
C SER A 134 2.60 -4.15 2.59
N LEU A 135 2.95 -5.39 2.96
CA LEU A 135 2.09 -6.56 2.77
C LEU A 135 0.74 -6.38 3.49
N TRP A 136 0.78 -5.99 4.76
CA TRP A 136 -0.41 -5.82 5.60
C TRP A 136 -1.36 -4.71 5.10
N SER A 137 -0.81 -3.55 4.75
CA SER A 137 -1.62 -2.44 4.23
C SER A 137 -2.32 -2.81 2.93
N ARG A 138 -1.68 -3.64 2.09
CA ARG A 138 -2.24 -4.12 0.83
C ARG A 138 -3.32 -5.17 1.04
N SER A 139 -3.07 -6.16 1.90
CA SER A 139 -4.05 -7.21 2.21
C SER A 139 -5.32 -6.62 2.81
N GLY A 140 -5.20 -5.54 3.59
CA GLY A 140 -6.33 -4.81 4.18
C GLY A 140 -7.12 -3.97 3.18
N GLY A 141 -6.65 -3.86 1.93
CA GLY A 141 -7.34 -3.11 0.88
C GLY A 141 -7.51 -1.63 1.20
N ILE A 142 -6.47 -0.97 1.74
CA ILE A 142 -6.51 0.41 2.26
C ILE A 142 -7.10 1.43 1.26
N PHE A 143 -6.88 1.22 -0.05
CA PHE A 143 -7.39 2.07 -1.14
C PHE A 143 -8.66 1.54 -1.84
N THR A 144 -9.22 0.40 -1.42
CA THR A 144 -10.53 -0.10 -1.89
C THR A 144 -11.64 0.96 -1.86
N PRO A 145 -11.76 1.78 -0.79
CA PRO A 145 -12.81 2.80 -0.71
C PRO A 145 -12.64 3.92 -1.72
N VAL A 146 -11.40 4.23 -2.13
CA VAL A 146 -11.12 5.22 -3.19
C VAL A 146 -11.66 4.68 -4.52
N ILE A 147 -11.40 3.41 -4.84
CA ILE A 147 -11.97 2.78 -6.04
C ILE A 147 -13.50 2.77 -5.99
N ARG A 148 -14.11 2.33 -4.88
CA ARG A 148 -15.57 2.35 -4.70
C ARG A 148 -16.16 3.75 -4.89
N PHE A 149 -15.46 4.77 -4.39
CA PHE A 149 -15.89 6.16 -4.52
C PHE A 149 -15.87 6.64 -5.99
N LEU A 150 -14.88 6.23 -6.79
CA LEU A 150 -14.85 6.55 -8.22
C LEU A 150 -16.08 6.00 -8.95
N PHE A 151 -16.55 4.81 -8.58
CA PHE A 151 -17.67 4.14 -9.24
C PHE A 151 -19.05 4.54 -8.70
N SER A 152 -19.13 5.28 -7.59
CA SER A 152 -20.41 5.59 -6.91
C SER A 152 -21.12 6.86 -7.37
N HIS A 153 -20.51 7.66 -8.26
CA HIS A 153 -21.00 9.01 -8.62
C HIS A 153 -21.59 9.10 -10.03
N VAL A 154 -21.61 7.99 -10.77
CA VAL A 154 -22.20 7.95 -12.10
C VAL A 154 -23.73 7.93 -12.02
N ALA A 155 -24.38 8.74 -12.86
CA ALA A 155 -25.81 8.71 -13.06
C ALA A 155 -26.14 8.18 -14.46
N GLY A 156 -27.28 7.50 -14.61
CA GLY A 156 -27.82 7.18 -15.93
C GLY A 156 -27.23 5.97 -16.66
N LEU A 157 -26.36 5.16 -16.04
CA LEU A 157 -25.93 3.90 -16.65
C LEU A 157 -27.09 2.91 -16.84
N ASP A 158 -27.13 2.26 -18.01
CA ASP A 158 -28.05 1.15 -18.27
C ASP A 158 -27.68 -0.11 -17.48
N SER A 159 -28.52 -1.15 -17.53
CA SER A 159 -28.31 -2.39 -16.77
C SER A 159 -27.03 -3.15 -17.14
N LEU A 160 -26.65 -3.12 -18.43
CA LEU A 160 -25.46 -3.82 -18.91
C LEU A 160 -24.21 -3.06 -18.48
N GLN A 161 -24.20 -1.73 -18.65
CA GLN A 161 -23.15 -0.84 -18.19
C GLN A 161 -22.95 -0.92 -16.68
N LYS A 162 -24.03 -0.97 -15.89
CA LYS A 162 -23.95 -1.17 -14.42
C LYS A 162 -23.28 -2.47 -14.04
N LYS A 163 -23.63 -3.57 -14.72
CA LYS A 163 -23.02 -4.88 -14.47
C LYS A 163 -21.53 -4.86 -14.81
N ARG A 164 -21.17 -4.31 -15.98
CA ARG A 164 -19.79 -4.16 -16.42
C ARG A 164 -18.98 -3.27 -15.47
N ALA A 165 -19.53 -2.14 -15.03
CA ALA A 165 -18.90 -1.25 -14.06
C ALA A 165 -18.60 -1.97 -12.75
N ALA A 166 -19.54 -2.76 -12.22
CA ALA A 166 -19.33 -3.54 -11.00
C ALA A 166 -18.26 -4.64 -11.17
N GLU A 167 -18.17 -5.28 -12.35
CA GLU A 167 -17.11 -6.24 -12.68
C GLU A 167 -15.74 -5.55 -12.70
N ILE A 168 -15.63 -4.38 -13.35
CA ILE A 168 -14.40 -3.59 -13.41
C ILE A 168 -13.99 -3.13 -12.01
N GLU A 169 -14.92 -2.58 -11.21
CA GLU A 169 -14.67 -2.14 -9.84
C GLU A 169 -14.09 -3.30 -8.99
N LYS A 170 -14.75 -4.47 -9.02
CA LYS A 170 -14.31 -5.65 -8.28
C LYS A 170 -12.93 -6.12 -8.75
N HIS A 171 -12.66 -6.09 -10.05
CA HIS A 171 -11.36 -6.44 -10.60
C HIS A 171 -10.28 -5.44 -10.16
N MET A 172 -10.54 -4.13 -10.20
CA MET A 172 -9.62 -3.09 -9.73
C MET A 172 -9.26 -3.28 -8.27
N VAL A 173 -10.27 -3.50 -7.41
CA VAL A 173 -10.04 -3.79 -5.99
C VAL A 173 -9.19 -5.05 -5.81
N SER A 174 -9.49 -6.11 -6.56
CA SER A 174 -8.73 -7.37 -6.49
C SER A 174 -7.28 -7.20 -6.96
N LEU A 175 -7.03 -6.36 -7.97
CA LEU A 175 -5.68 -5.98 -8.42
C LEU A 175 -4.91 -5.23 -7.33
N LEU A 176 -5.54 -4.23 -6.68
CA LEU A 176 -4.92 -3.50 -5.57
C LEU A 176 -4.55 -4.42 -4.40
N MET A 177 -5.34 -5.48 -4.20
CA MET A 177 -5.12 -6.50 -3.19
C MET A 177 -4.26 -7.68 -3.69
N ARG A 178 -3.80 -7.69 -4.95
CA ARG A 178 -3.02 -8.76 -5.58
C ARG A 178 -3.66 -10.15 -5.55
N ARG A 179 -4.99 -10.20 -5.59
CA ARG A 179 -5.76 -11.45 -5.63
C ARG A 179 -5.96 -11.98 -7.05
N VAL A 180 -5.61 -11.18 -8.05
CA VAL A 180 -5.73 -11.51 -9.47
C VAL A 180 -4.54 -10.95 -10.23
N ASP A 181 -4.15 -11.63 -11.31
CA ASP A 181 -3.15 -11.14 -12.26
C ASP A 181 -3.73 -10.15 -13.26
N ALA A 182 -2.86 -9.31 -13.81
CA ALA A 182 -3.20 -8.37 -14.87
C ALA A 182 -3.49 -9.12 -16.18
N SER A 183 -4.77 -9.44 -16.41
CA SER A 183 -5.23 -10.16 -17.61
C SER A 183 -6.26 -9.38 -18.43
N THR A 184 -6.88 -8.35 -17.85
CA THR A 184 -7.95 -7.57 -18.49
C THR A 184 -7.40 -6.24 -19.00
N LYS A 185 -7.73 -5.88 -20.25
CA LYS A 185 -7.52 -4.54 -20.83
C LYS A 185 -8.86 -3.79 -20.86
N LEU A 186 -8.81 -2.46 -20.73
CA LEU A 186 -9.96 -1.55 -20.81
C LEU A 186 -9.72 -0.52 -21.94
N ILE A 187 -9.41 -1.05 -23.13
CA ILE A 187 -9.11 -0.28 -24.34
C ILE A 187 -10.16 -0.46 -25.43
N GLU A 188 -11.10 -1.40 -25.24
CA GLU A 188 -12.21 -1.57 -26.17
C GLU A 188 -13.12 -0.32 -26.14
N PRO A 189 -13.69 0.12 -27.27
CA PRO A 189 -14.50 1.33 -27.33
C PRO A 189 -15.65 1.38 -26.32
N ALA A 190 -16.25 0.23 -26.02
CA ALA A 190 -17.31 0.13 -25.01
C ALA A 190 -16.79 0.34 -23.58
N ASP A 191 -15.61 -0.19 -23.26
CA ASP A 191 -14.97 0.01 -21.95
C ASP A 191 -14.46 1.45 -21.82
N GLU A 192 -13.90 2.04 -22.89
CA GLU A 192 -13.49 3.45 -22.87
C GLU A 192 -14.69 4.38 -22.68
N SER A 193 -15.78 4.17 -23.42
CA SER A 193 -17.03 4.93 -23.24
C SER A 193 -17.56 4.81 -21.82
N LEU A 194 -17.56 3.60 -21.25
CA LEU A 194 -17.99 3.38 -19.88
C LEU A 194 -17.08 4.08 -18.87
N MET A 195 -15.76 4.06 -19.06
CA MET A 195 -14.82 4.78 -18.20
C MET A 195 -15.01 6.30 -18.29
N CYS A 196 -15.33 6.82 -19.47
CA CYS A 196 -15.72 8.22 -19.65
C CYS A 196 -16.95 8.54 -18.81
N ASP A 197 -18.04 7.78 -18.95
CA ASP A 197 -19.28 7.99 -18.20
C ASP A 197 -19.05 7.90 -16.67
N LEU A 198 -18.30 6.89 -16.22
CA LEU A 198 -18.01 6.66 -14.80
C LEU A 198 -17.25 7.83 -14.17
N LEU A 199 -16.28 8.39 -14.87
CA LEU A 199 -15.37 9.39 -14.32
C LEU A 199 -15.75 10.83 -14.69
N GLU A 200 -16.69 11.04 -15.62
CA GLU A 200 -17.18 12.36 -16.02
C GLU A 200 -17.51 13.30 -14.85
N PRO A 201 -18.18 12.83 -13.76
CA PRO A 201 -18.49 13.69 -12.61
C PRO A 201 -17.26 14.36 -11.99
N PHE A 202 -16.07 13.79 -12.16
CA PHE A 202 -14.82 14.31 -11.59
C PHE A 202 -14.10 15.31 -12.49
N TYR A 203 -14.48 15.44 -13.76
CA TYR A 203 -13.81 16.33 -14.71
C TYR A 203 -14.74 17.14 -15.61
N ARG A 204 -16.06 17.07 -15.41
CA ARG A 204 -17.03 17.89 -16.15
C ARG A 204 -16.75 19.39 -15.95
N THR A 205 -16.78 20.14 -17.06
CA THR A 205 -16.46 21.58 -17.08
C THR A 205 -17.43 22.43 -17.89
N GLN A 206 -18.64 21.93 -18.18
CA GLN A 206 -19.60 22.60 -19.06
C GLN A 206 -20.11 23.94 -18.49
N THR A 207 -20.28 24.02 -17.16
CA THR A 207 -20.68 25.24 -16.44
C THR A 207 -19.73 25.53 -15.27
N ASP A 208 -19.81 26.74 -14.70
CA ASP A 208 -19.10 27.06 -13.45
C ASP A 208 -19.48 26.13 -12.31
N GLU A 209 -20.79 25.83 -12.20
CA GLU A 209 -21.31 24.90 -11.21
C GLU A 209 -20.75 23.48 -11.40
N ASP A 210 -20.66 22.99 -12.64
CA ASP A 210 -20.02 21.70 -12.94
C ASP A 210 -18.54 21.70 -12.53
N ARG A 211 -17.81 22.78 -12.82
CA ARG A 211 -16.39 22.90 -12.45
C ARG A 211 -16.18 22.84 -10.94
N ASP A 212 -17.00 23.56 -10.19
CA ASP A 212 -16.95 23.57 -8.72
C ASP A 212 -17.34 22.22 -8.12
N ASN A 213 -18.39 21.59 -8.65
CA ASN A 213 -18.83 20.26 -8.24
C ASN A 213 -17.78 19.19 -8.52
N ALA A 214 -17.19 19.20 -9.71
CA ALA A 214 -16.12 18.27 -10.10
C ALA A 214 -14.89 18.45 -9.20
N LYS A 215 -14.51 19.70 -8.92
CA LYS A 215 -13.41 20.01 -7.99
C LYS A 215 -13.71 19.51 -6.57
N ALA A 216 -14.93 19.75 -6.07
CA ALA A 216 -15.34 19.26 -4.76
C ALA A 216 -15.31 17.73 -4.67
N LEU A 217 -15.73 17.03 -5.73
CA LEU A 217 -15.65 15.56 -5.79
C LEU A 217 -14.21 15.04 -5.80
N ARG A 218 -13.30 15.68 -6.53
CA ARG A 218 -11.86 15.33 -6.49
C ARG A 218 -11.25 15.53 -5.11
N TRP A 219 -11.63 16.58 -4.38
CA TRP A 219 -11.20 16.75 -2.98
C TRP A 219 -11.77 15.69 -2.05
N LYS A 220 -13.06 15.36 -2.18
CA LYS A 220 -13.66 14.24 -1.41
C LYS A 220 -12.96 12.91 -1.69
N LEU A 221 -12.55 12.65 -2.93
CA LEU A 221 -11.77 11.46 -3.28
C LEU A 221 -10.43 11.42 -2.52
N ILE A 222 -9.71 12.56 -2.46
CA ILE A 222 -8.47 12.69 -1.67
C ILE A 222 -8.76 12.47 -0.19
N GLU A 223 -9.84 13.05 0.35
CA GLU A 223 -10.24 12.91 1.75
C GLU A 223 -10.60 11.46 2.13
N VAL A 224 -11.23 10.71 1.22
CA VAL A 224 -11.48 9.27 1.41
C VAL A 224 -10.15 8.52 1.54
N GLY A 225 -9.17 8.80 0.67
CA GLY A 225 -7.82 8.23 0.77
C GLY A 225 -7.12 8.66 2.07
N GLN A 226 -7.18 9.95 2.39
CA GLN A 226 -6.61 10.54 3.59
C GLN A 226 -7.15 9.87 4.85
N HIS A 227 -8.46 9.71 4.99
CA HIS A 227 -9.07 9.09 6.17
C HIS A 227 -8.57 7.65 6.39
N ARG A 228 -8.31 6.92 5.31
CA ARG A 228 -7.74 5.56 5.40
C ARG A 228 -6.28 5.54 5.83
N LEU A 229 -5.52 6.57 5.49
CA LEU A 229 -4.12 6.74 5.87
C LEU A 229 -3.95 7.43 7.24
N ALA A 230 -4.90 8.25 7.67
CA ALA A 230 -4.82 9.08 8.88
C ALA A 230 -4.62 8.26 10.16
N LEU A 231 -5.03 6.99 10.12
CA LEU A 231 -4.84 6.05 11.21
C LEU A 231 -3.37 5.61 11.40
N SER A 232 -2.58 5.60 10.32
CA SER A 232 -1.15 5.23 10.31
C SER A 232 -0.21 6.42 10.12
N LEU A 233 -0.73 7.63 9.90
CA LEU A 233 0.06 8.84 9.59
C LEU A 233 -0.15 9.99 10.59
N LYS A 234 -0.29 9.68 11.89
CA LYS A 234 -0.64 10.67 12.93
C LYS A 234 0.38 11.81 13.07
N ASP A 235 1.64 11.58 12.68
CA ASP A 235 2.71 12.58 12.75
C ASP A 235 2.69 13.58 11.57
N PHE A 236 1.82 13.37 10.58
CA PHE A 236 1.65 14.29 9.46
C PHE A 236 0.47 15.22 9.71
N SER A 237 0.62 16.50 9.37
CA SER A 237 -0.47 17.47 9.36
C SER A 237 -1.55 17.09 8.35
N ASP A 238 -2.76 17.63 8.51
CA ASP A 238 -3.88 17.42 7.57
C ASP A 238 -3.46 17.71 6.11
N ALA A 239 -2.74 18.80 5.89
CA ALA A 239 -2.26 19.18 4.57
C ALA A 239 -1.26 18.16 3.99
N GLU A 240 -0.34 17.65 4.80
CA GLU A 240 0.61 16.62 4.38
C GLU A 240 -0.08 15.30 4.09
N GLN A 241 -1.06 14.89 4.91
CA GLN A 241 -1.84 13.67 4.66
C GLN A 241 -2.63 13.78 3.34
N LYS A 242 -3.20 14.95 3.03
CA LYS A 242 -3.86 15.22 1.74
C LYS A 242 -2.89 15.11 0.57
N ILE A 243 -1.66 15.63 0.72
CA ILE A 243 -0.62 15.50 -0.31
C ILE A 243 -0.25 14.03 -0.51
N ILE A 244 0.00 13.27 0.57
CA ILE A 244 0.33 11.84 0.49
C ILE A 244 -0.80 11.07 -0.21
N ALA A 245 -2.05 11.27 0.22
CA ALA A 245 -3.22 10.63 -0.36
C ALA A 245 -3.37 10.97 -1.85
N GLY A 246 -3.30 12.26 -2.20
CA GLY A 246 -3.40 12.73 -3.57
C GLY A 246 -2.31 12.16 -4.48
N MET A 247 -1.06 12.13 -4.00
CA MET A 247 0.05 11.55 -4.76
C MET A 247 -0.09 10.05 -4.97
N ILE A 248 -0.56 9.31 -3.97
CA ILE A 248 -0.86 7.89 -4.13
C ILE A 248 -1.97 7.68 -5.15
N ILE A 249 -3.03 8.48 -5.12
CA ILE A 249 -4.15 8.37 -6.07
C ILE A 249 -3.69 8.71 -7.49
N ILE A 250 -2.93 9.79 -7.70
CA ILE A 250 -2.37 10.17 -9.00
C ILE A 250 -1.51 9.03 -9.55
N ARG A 251 -0.59 8.51 -8.73
CA ARG A 251 0.26 7.37 -9.10
C ARG A 251 -0.57 6.14 -9.44
N MET A 252 -1.56 5.81 -8.62
CA MET A 252 -2.41 4.63 -8.77
C MET A 252 -3.22 4.70 -10.08
N LEU A 253 -3.80 5.85 -10.41
CA LEU A 253 -4.51 6.05 -11.68
C LEU A 253 -3.55 5.91 -12.88
N ALA A 254 -2.36 6.52 -12.81
CA ALA A 254 -1.37 6.39 -13.87
C ALA A 254 -0.88 4.94 -14.04
N ASP A 255 -0.68 4.21 -12.96
CA ASP A 255 -0.20 2.83 -12.97
C ASP A 255 -1.28 1.86 -13.47
N LEU A 256 -2.50 1.91 -12.90
CA LEU A 256 -3.63 1.04 -13.30
C LEU A 256 -3.95 1.13 -14.79
N PHE A 257 -3.81 2.31 -15.39
CA PHE A 257 -4.08 2.53 -16.81
C PHE A 257 -2.81 2.57 -17.67
N SER A 258 -1.75 1.88 -17.22
CA SER A 258 -0.54 1.63 -17.99
C SER A 258 -0.52 0.24 -18.63
N THR A 259 0.48 -0.01 -19.49
CA THR A 259 0.73 -1.31 -20.16
C THR A 259 0.73 -2.50 -19.22
N ARG A 260 1.10 -2.25 -17.95
CA ARG A 260 1.15 -3.26 -16.91
C ARG A 260 -0.22 -3.83 -16.54
N PHE A 261 -1.27 -3.04 -16.67
CA PHE A 261 -2.61 -3.39 -16.23
C PHE A 261 -3.60 -3.16 -17.38
N TYR A 262 -4.42 -2.11 -17.32
CA TYR A 262 -5.58 -1.95 -18.21
C TYR A 262 -5.29 -1.39 -19.60
N ALA A 263 -4.04 -1.03 -19.92
CA ALA A 263 -3.69 -0.42 -21.19
C ALA A 263 -2.68 -1.25 -22.00
N GLU A 264 -2.44 -0.82 -23.24
CA GLU A 264 -1.38 -1.28 -24.14
C GLU A 264 -0.38 -0.15 -24.40
N GLU A 265 0.67 -0.41 -25.20
CA GLU A 265 1.81 0.51 -25.36
C GLU A 265 1.37 1.87 -25.91
N GLU A 266 0.41 1.85 -26.84
CA GLU A 266 -0.06 3.04 -27.55
C GLU A 266 -1.53 3.38 -27.24
N ASP A 267 -2.21 2.58 -26.40
CA ASP A 267 -3.63 2.75 -26.12
C ASP A 267 -3.95 2.62 -24.62
N SER A 268 -4.65 3.63 -24.10
CA SER A 268 -5.04 3.75 -22.70
C SER A 268 -6.25 4.66 -22.56
N ALA A 269 -7.25 4.22 -21.78
CA ALA A 269 -8.45 4.99 -21.50
C ALA A 269 -8.12 6.44 -21.09
N ASN A 270 -8.74 7.41 -21.75
CA ASN A 270 -8.44 8.82 -21.54
C ASN A 270 -8.94 9.35 -20.18
N ALA A 271 -10.16 8.97 -19.78
CA ALA A 271 -10.82 9.54 -18.60
C ALA A 271 -10.02 9.41 -17.28
N PRO A 272 -9.37 8.28 -16.96
CA PRO A 272 -8.47 8.17 -15.80
C PRO A 272 -7.25 9.09 -15.87
N ARG A 273 -6.67 9.26 -17.06
CA ARG A 273 -5.51 10.15 -17.29
C ARG A 273 -5.90 11.61 -17.11
N GLN A 274 -7.08 11.99 -17.60
CA GLN A 274 -7.65 13.32 -17.41
C GLN A 274 -7.91 13.60 -15.92
N LEU A 275 -8.44 12.62 -15.18
CA LEU A 275 -8.63 12.73 -13.73
C LEU A 275 -7.29 12.93 -13.00
N ALA A 276 -6.29 12.12 -13.31
CA ALA A 276 -4.94 12.25 -12.72
C ALA A 276 -4.33 13.63 -13.00
N LYS A 277 -4.48 14.14 -14.23
CA LYS A 277 -4.03 15.50 -14.61
C LYS A 277 -4.68 16.57 -13.72
N LEU A 278 -6.00 16.51 -13.53
CA LEU A 278 -6.72 17.50 -12.72
C LEU A 278 -6.39 17.40 -11.23
N LEU A 279 -6.11 16.20 -10.71
CA LEU A 279 -5.62 16.02 -9.34
C LEU A 279 -4.24 16.67 -9.15
N ILE A 280 -3.35 16.61 -10.15
CA ILE A 280 -2.08 17.35 -10.11
C ILE A 280 -2.35 18.86 -10.03
N ASP A 281 -3.23 19.39 -10.90
CA ASP A 281 -3.59 20.80 -10.90
C ASP A 281 -4.16 21.24 -9.52
N ASP A 282 -5.04 20.43 -8.92
CA ASP A 282 -5.62 20.71 -7.60
C ASP A 282 -4.56 20.70 -6.48
N LEU A 283 -3.64 19.74 -6.47
CA LEU A 283 -2.56 19.68 -5.47
C LEU A 283 -1.59 20.85 -5.60
N GLN A 284 -1.24 21.25 -6.83
CA GLN A 284 -0.40 22.43 -7.07
C GLN A 284 -1.06 23.72 -6.56
N ALA A 285 -2.36 23.86 -6.78
CA ALA A 285 -3.12 25.01 -6.29
C ALA A 285 -3.27 25.01 -4.75
N PHE A 286 -3.45 23.83 -4.14
CA PHE A 286 -3.61 23.68 -2.70
C PHE A 286 -2.33 23.95 -1.91
N ARG A 287 -1.18 23.47 -2.40
CA ARG A 287 0.12 23.69 -1.76
C ARG A 287 1.18 24.07 -2.80
N PRO A 288 1.22 25.35 -3.23
CA PRO A 288 2.21 25.81 -4.18
C PRO A 288 3.63 25.50 -3.70
N GLY A 289 4.47 25.00 -4.61
CA GLY A 289 5.86 24.65 -4.31
C GLY A 289 6.09 23.26 -3.73
N MET A 290 5.04 22.49 -3.39
CA MET A 290 5.23 21.09 -2.98
C MET A 290 5.47 20.15 -4.15
N ILE A 291 4.83 20.40 -5.29
CA ILE A 291 5.18 19.76 -6.56
C ILE A 291 5.85 20.85 -7.39
N ASN A 292 7.07 20.59 -7.85
CA ASN A 292 7.79 21.50 -8.72
C ASN A 292 6.94 21.77 -9.97
N PRO A 293 6.72 23.04 -10.35
CA PRO A 293 5.92 23.38 -11.53
C PRO A 293 6.39 22.71 -12.82
N ALA A 294 7.70 22.57 -13.03
CA ALA A 294 8.24 21.92 -14.22
C ALA A 294 7.92 20.41 -14.25
N ASP A 295 8.11 19.72 -13.11
CA ASP A 295 7.78 18.30 -12.99
C ASP A 295 6.28 18.07 -13.19
N ALA A 296 5.42 18.91 -12.59
CA ALA A 296 3.99 18.82 -12.77
C ALA A 296 3.56 19.03 -14.23
N GLU A 297 4.11 20.01 -14.93
CA GLU A 297 3.83 20.21 -16.36
C GLU A 297 4.30 19.02 -17.20
N GLU A 298 5.47 18.45 -16.89
CA GLU A 298 5.93 17.23 -17.56
C GLU A 298 4.97 16.06 -17.33
N TRP A 299 4.54 15.81 -16.09
CA TRP A 299 3.60 14.74 -15.77
C TRP A 299 2.27 14.92 -16.52
N LYS A 300 1.76 16.15 -16.55
CA LYS A 300 0.50 16.48 -17.26
C LYS A 300 0.63 16.29 -18.77
N GLU A 301 1.75 16.68 -19.37
CA GLU A 301 2.02 16.47 -20.80
C GLU A 301 2.15 14.98 -21.14
N ARG A 302 2.70 14.16 -20.24
CA ARG A 302 2.79 12.70 -20.43
C ARG A 302 1.42 12.02 -20.28
N LEU A 303 0.57 12.50 -19.37
CA LEU A 303 -0.79 11.97 -19.19
C LEU A 303 -1.69 12.32 -20.38
N ILE A 304 -1.65 13.59 -20.83
CA ILE A 304 -2.48 14.14 -21.90
C ILE A 304 -1.56 14.96 -22.85
N PRO A 305 -0.96 14.32 -23.87
CA PRO A 305 -0.10 15.00 -24.82
C PRO A 305 -0.83 16.09 -25.60
N LYS A 306 -0.22 17.26 -25.78
CA LYS A 306 -0.82 18.41 -26.50
C LYS A 306 -0.77 18.26 -28.03
N SER A 307 0.12 17.41 -28.55
CA SER A 307 0.30 17.22 -29.99
C SER A 307 -0.20 15.86 -30.44
N VAL A 308 -1.06 15.84 -31.46
CA VAL A 308 -1.60 14.64 -32.12
C VAL A 308 -0.49 13.76 -32.72
N ASP A 309 0.65 14.36 -33.07
CA ASP A 309 1.80 13.68 -33.69
C ASP A 309 2.69 12.91 -32.70
N LYS A 310 2.46 13.05 -31.38
CA LYS A 310 3.17 12.26 -30.37
C LYS A 310 2.32 11.06 -30.01
N THR A 311 2.81 9.86 -30.32
CA THR A 311 2.29 8.60 -29.77
C THR A 311 2.13 8.75 -28.27
N TYR A 312 0.98 8.31 -27.75
CA TYR A 312 0.72 8.29 -26.32
C TYR A 312 1.90 7.59 -25.60
N PRO A 313 2.63 8.29 -24.70
CA PRO A 313 3.63 7.64 -23.89
C PRO A 313 2.91 6.94 -22.73
N CYS A 314 2.99 5.61 -22.67
CA CYS A 314 2.49 4.79 -21.58
C CYS A 314 2.57 5.50 -20.21
N SER A 315 1.44 5.57 -19.49
CA SER A 315 1.33 6.28 -18.20
C SER A 315 2.15 5.63 -17.07
N ALA A 316 2.78 4.47 -17.32
CA ALA A 316 3.78 3.89 -16.41
C ALA A 316 4.93 4.87 -16.15
N ILE A 317 5.31 5.69 -17.14
CA ILE A 317 6.35 6.72 -16.97
C ILE A 317 5.94 7.72 -15.89
N VAL A 318 4.68 8.17 -15.89
CA VAL A 318 4.18 9.09 -14.88
C VAL A 318 4.12 8.42 -13.51
N ALA A 319 3.67 7.16 -13.45
CA ALA A 319 3.69 6.40 -12.20
C ALA A 319 5.11 6.27 -11.63
N ALA A 320 6.12 6.06 -12.48
CA ALA A 320 7.53 5.99 -12.10
C ALA A 320 8.08 7.36 -11.64
N MET A 321 7.78 8.43 -12.38
CA MET A 321 8.18 9.79 -12.02
C MET A 321 7.62 10.17 -10.65
N VAL A 322 6.32 9.97 -10.43
CA VAL A 322 5.65 10.23 -9.13
C VAL A 322 6.24 9.37 -8.02
N ALA A 323 6.59 8.11 -8.30
CA ALA A 323 7.23 7.22 -7.32
C ALA A 323 8.63 7.68 -6.91
N SER A 324 9.37 8.29 -7.84
CA SER A 324 10.74 8.78 -7.64
C SER A 324 10.82 10.23 -7.15
N TYR A 325 9.70 10.95 -7.18
CA TYR A 325 9.64 12.36 -6.85
C TYR A 325 10.22 12.63 -5.46
N GLN A 326 11.00 13.70 -5.34
CA GLN A 326 11.59 14.12 -4.08
C GLN A 326 10.89 15.39 -3.60
N PHE A 327 10.03 15.25 -2.59
CA PHE A 327 9.43 16.43 -1.96
C PHE A 327 10.51 17.37 -1.40
N PRO A 328 10.37 18.69 -1.61
CA PRO A 328 11.29 19.66 -1.05
C PRO A 328 11.06 19.84 0.47
N GLY A 329 12.09 20.31 1.16
CA GLY A 329 12.04 20.67 2.58
C GLY A 329 12.40 19.54 3.54
N GLU A 330 12.47 19.87 4.83
CA GLU A 330 12.97 18.97 5.89
C GLU A 330 12.15 17.69 6.03
N ARG A 331 10.84 17.77 5.78
CA ARG A 331 9.91 16.62 5.87
C ARG A 331 9.74 15.84 4.56
N GLY A 332 10.46 16.22 3.51
CA GLY A 332 10.29 15.64 2.17
C GLY A 332 10.59 14.14 2.13
N ALA A 333 11.63 13.71 2.84
CA ALA A 333 12.01 12.30 2.92
C ALA A 333 10.94 11.43 3.61
N GLU A 334 10.32 11.94 4.67
CA GLU A 334 9.24 11.27 5.40
C GLU A 334 7.98 11.15 4.54
N LEU A 335 7.64 12.19 3.76
CA LEU A 335 6.53 12.14 2.79
C LEU A 335 6.77 11.08 1.72
N ASN A 336 7.97 11.06 1.12
CA ASN A 336 8.36 10.05 0.14
C ASN A 336 8.25 8.64 0.72
N LYS A 337 8.75 8.46 1.96
CA LYS A 337 8.66 7.19 2.68
C LYS A 337 7.21 6.77 2.87
N ALA A 338 6.34 7.66 3.34
CA ALA A 338 4.92 7.36 3.55
C ALA A 338 4.20 6.98 2.25
N ILE A 339 4.44 7.73 1.16
CA ILE A 339 3.87 7.44 -0.16
C ILE A 339 4.31 6.07 -0.65
N LYS A 340 5.61 5.77 -0.60
CA LYS A 340 6.16 4.47 -1.00
C LYS A 340 5.58 3.33 -0.17
N HIS A 341 5.41 3.59 1.12
CA HIS A 341 5.01 2.60 2.11
C HIS A 341 3.55 2.18 1.97
N HIS A 342 2.66 3.14 1.69
CA HIS A 342 1.22 2.90 1.56
C HIS A 342 0.75 2.70 0.11
N TYR A 343 1.64 2.76 -0.88
CA TYR A 343 1.27 2.54 -2.27
C TYR A 343 0.80 1.08 -2.50
N PRO A 344 -0.40 0.86 -3.06
CA PRO A 344 -1.01 -0.47 -3.11
C PRO A 344 -0.46 -1.39 -4.21
N LEU A 345 0.12 -0.83 -5.26
CA LEU A 345 0.68 -1.57 -6.39
C LEU A 345 2.22 -1.65 -6.22
N LYS A 346 2.90 -2.66 -6.77
CA LYS A 346 4.37 -2.56 -6.96
C LYS A 346 4.67 -3.06 -8.32
#